data_AF-A0A392T318-F1
#
_entry.id   AF-A0A392T318-F1
#
_cell.length_a   1.000
_cell.length_b   1.000
_cell.length_c   1.000
_cell.angle_alpha   90.00
_cell.angle_beta   90.00
_cell.angle_gamma   90.00
#
_symmetry.space_group_name_H-M   'P 1'
#
loop_
_entity.id
_entity.type
_entity.pdbx_description
1 polymer ?
#
loop_
_entity_poly.entity_id
_entity_poly.type
_entity_poly.pdbx_seq_one_letter_code
_entity_poly.pdbx_strand_id
1 'polypeptide(L)' 'GVVSRFMSNPGKAHWDAVKWILRYLRGTTEKCLYFSKGEIKIQGYLDADFAGEVDHRRSTTGYIFAVGTTAVS' A
#
# COMPACT_ATOMS: atom_id res chain seq x y z
N GLY A 1 -1.54 1.46 7.37
CA GLY A 1 -2.93 0.99 7.46
C GLY A 1 -3.53 1.35 8.80
N VAL A 2 -4.87 1.36 8.94
CA VAL A 2 -5.54 1.75 10.22
C VAL A 2 -5.20 0.77 11.35
N VAL A 3 -5.09 -0.52 11.04
CA VAL A 3 -4.75 -1.58 12.02
C VAL A 3 -3.32 -1.43 12.56
N SER A 4 -2.36 -1.01 11.74
CA SER A 4 -0.95 -0.87 12.16
C SER A 4 -0.71 0.28 13.14
N ARG A 5 -1.66 1.22 13.28
CA ARG A 5 -1.56 2.34 14.21
C ARG A 5 -1.70 1.92 15.68
N PHE A 6 -2.30 0.76 15.95
CA PHE A 6 -2.62 0.28 17.31
C PHE A 6 -1.76 -0.93 17.73
N MET A 7 -0.61 -1.14 17.10
CA MET A 7 0.27 -2.29 17.36
C MET A 7 0.83 -2.32 18.78
N SER A 8 1.03 -1.16 19.42
CA SER A 8 1.56 -1.07 20.79
C SER A 8 0.55 -1.48 21.86
N ASN A 9 -0.75 -1.31 21.62
CA ASN A 9 -1.81 -1.72 22.52
C ASN A 9 -3.11 -2.07 21.75
N PRO A 10 -3.18 -3.27 21.14
CA PRO A 10 -4.31 -3.66 20.32
C PRO A 10 -5.52 -4.06 21.16
N GLY A 11 -6.58 -3.25 21.13
CA GLY A 11 -7.92 -3.64 21.59
C GLY A 11 -8.57 -4.78 20.79
N LYS A 12 -9.71 -5.31 21.29
CA LYS A 12 -10.42 -6.47 20.72
C LYS A 12 -10.76 -6.31 19.23
N ALA A 13 -11.29 -5.15 18.84
CA ALA A 13 -11.62 -4.87 17.43
C ALA A 13 -10.38 -4.92 16.51
N HIS A 14 -9.23 -4.48 17.00
CA HIS A 14 -7.97 -4.57 16.25
C HIS A 14 -7.53 -6.02 16.08
N TRP A 15 -7.64 -6.84 17.13
CA TRP A 15 -7.34 -8.27 17.06
C TRP A 15 -8.24 -9.02 16.08
N ASP A 16 -9.53 -8.70 16.06
CA ASP A 16 -10.47 -9.32 15.14
C ASP A 16 -10.15 -8.94 13.69
N ALA A 17 -9.79 -7.67 13.43
CA ALA A 17 -9.33 -7.22 12.13
C ALA A 17 -8.03 -7.92 11.69
N VAL A 18 -7.03 -8.05 12.58
CA VAL A 18 -5.77 -8.77 12.28
C VAL A 18 -6.04 -10.22 11.92
N LYS A 19 -6.86 -10.93 12.69
CA LYS A 19 -7.23 -12.32 12.40
C LYS A 19 -7.93 -12.44 11.05
N TRP A 20 -8.81 -11.50 10.72
CA TRP A 20 -9.49 -11.47 9.44
C TRP A 20 -8.51 -11.28 8.28
N ILE A 21 -7.57 -10.33 8.39
CA ILE A 21 -6.50 -10.11 7.40
C ILE A 21 -5.69 -11.39 7.19
N LEU A 22 -5.26 -12.06 8.26
CA LEU A 22 -4.47 -13.30 8.16
C LEU A 22 -5.27 -14.45 7.53
N ARG A 23 -6.56 -14.57 7.86
CA ARG A 23 -7.46 -15.57 7.23
C ARG A 23 -7.65 -15.30 5.75
N TYR A 24 -7.83 -14.03 5.37
CA TYR A 24 -7.93 -13.62 3.98
C TYR A 24 -6.64 -14.00 3.23
N LEU A 25 -5.48 -13.59 3.72
CA LEU A 25 -4.19 -13.91 3.09
C LEU A 25 -3.98 -15.42 2.92
N ARG A 26 -4.31 -16.21 3.94
CA ARG A 26 -4.24 -17.68 3.85
C ARG A 26 -5.24 -18.26 2.84
N GLY A 27 -6.43 -17.70 2.73
CA GLY A 27 -7.48 -18.16 1.82
C GLY A 27 -7.31 -17.68 0.37
N THR A 28 -6.42 -16.72 0.13
CA THR A 28 -6.18 -16.15 -1.20
C THR A 28 -4.77 -16.42 -1.72
N THR A 29 -4.06 -17.41 -1.18
CA THR A 29 -2.69 -17.76 -1.62
C THR A 29 -2.62 -18.15 -3.09
N GLU A 30 -3.70 -18.73 -3.62
CA GLU A 30 -3.81 -19.16 -5.02
C GLU A 30 -4.43 -18.09 -5.93
N LYS A 31 -4.85 -16.95 -5.36
CA LYS A 31 -5.43 -15.85 -6.13
C LYS A 31 -4.33 -14.89 -6.55
N CYS A 32 -4.32 -14.51 -7.81
CA CYS A 32 -3.45 -13.48 -8.36
C CYS A 32 -4.28 -12.43 -9.11
N LEU A 33 -3.73 -11.23 -9.22
CA LEU A 33 -4.24 -10.23 -10.14
C LEU A 33 -3.75 -10.59 -11.54
N TYR A 34 -4.68 -10.77 -12.47
CA TYR A 34 -4.37 -11.05 -13.87
C TYR A 34 -4.42 -9.74 -14.67
N PHE A 35 -3.28 -9.28 -15.15
CA PHE A 35 -3.18 -8.12 -16.04
C PHE A 35 -3.08 -8.62 -17.48
N SER A 36 -4.10 -8.36 -18.31
CA SER A 36 -4.10 -8.77 -19.72
C SER A 36 -3.58 -7.67 -20.65
N LYS A 37 -2.86 -8.10 -21.70
CA LYS A 37 -2.20 -7.33 -22.79
C LYS A 37 -0.91 -6.58 -22.41
N GLY A 38 0.22 -7.13 -22.87
CA GLY A 38 1.53 -6.45 -22.90
C GLY A 38 2.58 -7.08 -22.01
N GLU A 39 3.80 -6.56 -22.09
CA GLU A 39 4.90 -6.92 -21.20
C GLU A 39 4.58 -6.40 -19.78
N ILE A 40 4.46 -7.31 -18.81
CA ILE A 40 4.22 -6.96 -17.40
C ILE A 40 5.54 -6.44 -16.82
N LYS A 41 5.81 -5.15 -17.02
CA LYS A 41 6.90 -4.42 -16.37
C LYS A 41 6.37 -3.65 -15.18
N ILE A 42 7.08 -3.76 -14.06
CA ILE A 42 6.86 -2.91 -12.89
C ILE A 42 7.72 -1.66 -13.06
N GLN A 43 7.09 -0.49 -13.07
CA GLN A 43 7.76 0.80 -13.17
C GLN A 43 7.41 1.62 -11.93
N GLY A 44 8.41 2.13 -11.22
CA GLY A 44 8.20 3.00 -10.06
C GLY A 44 8.49 4.45 -10.42
N TYR A 45 7.57 5.34 -10.06
CA TYR A 45 7.74 6.78 -10.14
C TYR A 45 7.78 7.35 -8.72
N LEU A 46 8.75 8.21 -8.47
CA LEU A 46 8.91 8.90 -7.19
C LEU A 46 8.79 10.40 -7.46
N ASP A 47 7.92 11.06 -6.71
CA ASP A 47 7.90 12.52 -6.63
C ASP A 47 8.35 12.93 -5.23
N ALA A 48 9.27 13.88 -5.16
CA ALA A 48 9.79 14.40 -3.92
C ALA A 48 9.64 15.92 -3.95
N ASP A 49 8.55 16.40 -3.36
CA ASP A 49 8.38 17.80 -3.06
C ASP A 49 9.21 18.12 -1.80
N PHE A 50 10.25 18.94 -1.98
CA PHE A 50 11.07 19.49 -0.89
C PHE A 50 10.68 20.94 -0.55
N ALA A 51 9.85 21.59 -1.36
CA ALA A 51 9.67 23.04 -1.36
C ALA A 51 8.20 23.52 -1.23
N GLY A 52 7.24 22.62 -1.05
CA GLY A 52 5.81 22.94 -1.05
C GLY A 52 5.25 23.52 0.26
N GLU A 53 5.94 23.38 1.39
CA GLU A 53 5.40 23.76 2.71
C GLU A 53 6.39 24.64 3.51
N VAL A 54 6.25 25.96 3.40
CA VAL A 54 7.09 26.99 4.05
C VAL A 54 7.03 26.89 5.58
N ASP A 55 5.91 26.44 6.14
CA ASP A 55 5.69 26.43 7.59
C ASP A 55 6.21 25.19 8.31
N HIS A 56 6.25 24.01 7.66
CA HIS A 56 6.51 22.74 8.37
C HIS A 56 7.65 21.90 7.80
N ARG A 57 8.27 22.28 6.68
CA ARG A 57 9.41 21.57 6.06
C ARG A 57 9.21 20.04 5.97
N ARG A 58 7.96 19.57 5.87
CA ARG A 58 7.69 18.15 5.67
C ARG A 58 7.77 17.89 4.19
N SER A 59 8.80 17.15 3.78
CA SER A 59 8.82 16.61 2.44
C SER A 59 7.68 15.62 2.27
N THR A 60 6.84 15.84 1.28
CA THR A 60 5.83 14.88 0.85
C THR A 60 6.46 14.04 -0.25
N THR A 61 6.82 12.80 0.06
CA THR A 61 7.27 11.84 -0.97
C THR A 61 6.08 11.05 -1.48
N GLY A 62 5.71 11.30 -2.73
CA GLY A 62 4.73 10.50 -3.47
C GLY A 62 5.43 9.36 -4.19
N TYR A 63 4.81 8.18 -4.20
CA TYR A 63 5.24 7.06 -5.03
C TYR A 63 4.04 6.50 -5.78
N ILE A 64 4.25 6.16 -7.05
CA ILE A 64 3.27 5.45 -7.87
C ILE A 64 4.01 4.31 -8.54
N PHE A 65 3.47 3.10 -8.41
CA PHE A 65 3.95 1.96 -9.18
C PHE A 65 2.99 1.74 -10.36
N ALA A 66 3.52 1.39 -11.52
CA ALA A 66 2.72 0.99 -12.66
C ALA A 66 3.04 -0.47 -12.98
N VAL A 67 1.99 -1.27 -13.19
CA VAL A 67 2.09 -2.64 -13.70
C VAL A 67 1.54 -2.62 -15.12
N GLY A 68 2.42 -2.72 -16.12
CA GLY A 68 2.04 -2.42 -17.50
C GLY A 68 1.62 -0.95 -17.64
N THR A 69 0.38 -0.70 -18.10
CA THR A 69 -0.20 0.65 -18.22
C THR A 69 -1.09 1.06 -17.04
N THR A 70 -1.22 0.21 -16.02
CA THR A 70 -2.13 0.44 -14.89
C THR A 70 -1.38 0.93 -13.67
N ALA A 71 -1.76 2.07 -13.11
CA ALA A 71 -1.23 2.57 -11.85
C ALA A 71 -1.76 1.77 -10.66
N VAL A 72 -0.86 1.43 -9.74
CA VAL A 72 -1.11 0.79 -8.46
C VAL A 72 -0.38 1.58 -7.36
N SER A 73 -1.07 1.85 -6.26
CA SER A 73 -0.61 2.67 -5.14
C SER A 73 -0.94 2.00 -3.82
#